data_AF-A0A3Q2PRT8-F1
#
_entry.id   AF-A0A3Q2PRT8-F1
#
_cell.length_a   1.000
_cell.length_b   1.000
_cell.length_c   1.000
_cell.angle_alpha   90.00
_cell.angle_beta   90.00
_cell.angle_gamma   90.00
#
_symmetry.space_group_name_H-M   'P 1'
#
loop_
_entity.id
_entity.type
_entity.pdbx_description
1 polymer ?
#
loop_
_entity_poly.entity_id
_entity_poly.type
_entity_poly.pdbx_seq_one_letter_code
_entity_poly.pdbx_strand_id
1 'polypeptide(L)'
;MACRGGCCCGSSSPINEDNARFLLLALFIVLYLLCGAAVFSALEQPKEREAKERWAQRFEHFSQKYNLSKRDLRNFLRNYEEANVAGIRVDTIRPRWDFTGAFYFVGTVVSTIGEVHNRKTCAFLSHANLFRWRTLKCV
;
A
#
# COMPACT_ATOMS: atom_id res chain seq x y z
N MET A 1 48.95 27.78 -47.65
CA MET A 1 47.63 27.24 -47.99
C MET A 1 47.03 26.63 -46.73
N ALA A 2 45.75 26.95 -46.49
CA ALA A 2 45.10 26.97 -45.18
C ALA A 2 44.77 25.59 -44.57
N CYS A 3 44.78 25.55 -43.24
CA CYS A 3 44.17 24.50 -42.42
C CYS A 3 42.64 24.45 -42.63
N ARG A 4 42.09 23.23 -42.78
CA ARG A 4 40.66 22.88 -42.65
C ARG A 4 40.62 21.55 -41.88
N GLY A 5 40.10 21.52 -40.65
CA GLY A 5 38.73 21.09 -40.35
C GLY A 5 38.63 19.55 -40.31
N GLY A 6 38.14 18.85 -39.30
CA GLY A 6 37.47 19.16 -38.05
C GLY A 6 37.06 17.83 -37.39
N CYS A 7 36.94 17.88 -36.06
CA CYS A 7 36.08 17.06 -35.20
C CYS A 7 36.14 15.52 -35.17
N CYS A 8 36.41 15.02 -33.96
CA CYS A 8 35.47 14.19 -33.20
C CYS A 8 35.44 12.68 -33.51
N CYS A 9 36.40 11.95 -32.93
CA CYS A 9 36.15 10.59 -32.45
C CYS A 9 36.71 10.50 -31.03
N GLY A 10 35.97 11.05 -30.06
CA GLY A 10 36.16 10.70 -28.66
C GLY A 10 36.00 9.19 -28.56
N SER A 11 37.07 8.50 -28.22
CA SER A 11 37.10 7.07 -27.95
C SER A 11 36.30 6.81 -26.67
N SER A 12 34.97 6.77 -26.80
CA SER A 12 34.07 6.23 -25.79
C SER A 12 34.38 4.74 -25.65
N SER A 13 34.97 4.40 -24.50
CA SER A 13 35.27 3.02 -24.11
C SER A 13 34.00 2.16 -24.16
N PRO A 14 34.04 0.92 -24.69
CA PRO A 14 32.83 0.10 -24.91
C PRO A 14 32.35 -0.64 -23.65
N ILE A 15 32.69 -0.14 -22.45
CA ILE A 15 32.40 -0.79 -21.17
C ILE A 15 31.99 0.24 -20.09
N ASN A 16 30.93 1.02 -20.36
CA ASN A 16 30.20 1.79 -19.34
C ASN A 16 28.88 2.38 -19.85
N GLU A 17 28.63 2.40 -21.16
CA GLU A 17 27.49 3.12 -21.73
C GLU A 17 26.14 2.47 -21.39
N ASP A 18 26.06 1.14 -21.41
CA ASP A 18 24.85 0.42 -20.98
C ASP A 18 24.62 0.54 -19.47
N ASN A 19 25.68 0.41 -18.66
CA ASN A 19 25.61 0.64 -17.21
C ASN A 19 25.20 2.07 -16.87
N ALA A 20 25.70 3.06 -17.61
CA ALA A 20 25.31 4.46 -17.48
C ALA A 20 23.83 4.65 -17.85
N ARG A 21 23.33 3.99 -18.90
CA ARG A 21 21.91 4.00 -19.26
C ARG A 21 21.03 3.37 -18.17
N PHE A 22 21.42 2.23 -17.61
CA PHE A 22 20.71 1.62 -16.48
C PHE A 22 20.72 2.50 -15.23
N LEU A 23 21.85 3.14 -14.92
CA LEU A 23 21.95 4.08 -13.79
C LEU A 23 21.11 5.34 -14.00
N LEU A 24 21.10 5.90 -15.21
CA LEU A 24 20.24 7.03 -15.57
C LEU A 24 18.76 6.66 -15.48
N LEU A 25 18.37 5.47 -15.96
CA LEU A 25 17.00 4.97 -15.85
C LEU A 25 16.62 4.77 -14.38
N ALA A 26 17.49 4.15 -13.58
CA ALA A 26 17.26 3.96 -12.15
C ALA A 26 17.10 5.30 -11.42
N LEU A 27 17.96 6.28 -11.72
CA LEU A 27 17.84 7.62 -11.18
C LEU A 27 16.52 8.28 -11.58
N PHE A 28 16.11 8.18 -12.85
CA PHE A 28 14.84 8.72 -13.32
C PHE A 28 13.64 8.07 -12.62
N ILE A 29 13.66 6.75 -12.43
CA ILE A 29 12.63 6.02 -11.67
C ILE A 29 12.58 6.51 -10.22
N VAL A 30 13.73 6.66 -9.56
CA VAL A 30 13.79 7.17 -8.19
C VAL A 30 13.23 8.58 -8.10
N LEU A 31 13.60 9.48 -9.02
CA LEU A 31 13.05 10.83 -9.08
C LEU A 31 11.54 10.81 -9.30
N TYR A 32 11.05 9.99 -10.23
CA TYR A 32 9.62 9.82 -10.47
C TYR A 32 8.88 9.34 -9.21
N LEU A 33 9.43 8.36 -8.49
CA LEU A 33 8.86 7.86 -7.24
C LEU A 33 8.87 8.92 -6.13
N LEU A 34 9.94 9.72 -6.01
CA LEU A 34 10.02 10.81 -5.04
C LEU A 34 9.02 11.93 -5.35
N CYS A 35 8.88 12.30 -6.62
CA CYS A 35 7.86 13.25 -7.07
C CYS A 35 6.46 12.72 -6.76
N GLY A 36 6.17 11.45 -7.10
CA GLY A 36 4.92 10.80 -6.77
C GLY A 36 4.66 10.81 -5.26
N ALA A 37 5.63 10.42 -4.45
CA ALA A 37 5.53 10.42 -2.98
C ALA A 37 5.25 11.83 -2.42
N ALA A 38 5.91 12.86 -2.93
CA ALA A 38 5.67 14.24 -2.51
C ALA A 38 4.25 14.71 -2.85
N VAL A 39 3.77 14.42 -4.08
CA VAL A 39 2.41 14.76 -4.52
C VAL A 39 1.37 14.04 -3.68
N PHE A 40 1.50 12.72 -3.51
CA PHE A 40 0.58 11.95 -2.67
C PHE A 40 0.62 12.42 -1.22
N SER A 41 1.80 12.71 -0.66
CA SER A 41 1.91 13.22 0.70
C SER A 41 1.21 14.56 0.84
N ALA A 42 1.35 15.49 -0.11
CA ALA A 42 0.70 16.79 -0.05
C ALA A 42 -0.84 16.67 -0.16
N LEU A 43 -1.34 15.76 -0.98
CA LEU A 43 -2.77 15.56 -1.21
C LEU A 43 -3.46 14.79 -0.08
N GLU A 44 -2.83 13.77 0.48
CA GLU A 44 -3.45 12.86 1.45
C GLU A 44 -3.20 13.26 2.91
N GLN A 45 -2.09 13.94 3.23
CA GLN A 45 -1.80 14.40 4.59
C GLN A 45 -2.90 15.28 5.22
N PRO A 46 -3.51 16.27 4.54
CA PRO A 46 -4.58 17.08 5.14
C PRO A 46 -5.82 16.23 5.43
N LYS A 47 -6.20 15.33 4.52
CA LYS A 47 -7.35 14.42 4.70
C LYS A 47 -7.13 13.48 5.88
N GLU A 48 -5.92 12.96 6.05
CA GLU A 48 -5.56 12.12 7.19
C GLU A 48 -5.70 12.87 8.52
N ARG A 49 -5.26 14.14 8.58
CA ARG A 49 -5.41 14.99 9.77
C ARG A 49 -6.87 15.24 10.10
N GLU A 50 -7.68 15.64 9.11
CA GLU A 50 -9.11 15.84 9.30
C GLU A 50 -9.85 14.57 9.74
N ALA A 51 -9.46 13.40 9.21
CA ALA A 51 -10.02 12.13 9.63
C ALA A 51 -9.67 11.82 11.09
N LYS A 52 -8.41 12.07 11.51
CA LYS A 52 -7.97 11.92 12.91
C LYS A 52 -8.71 12.86 13.86
N GLU A 53 -8.90 14.11 13.46
CA GLU A 53 -9.62 15.11 14.26
C GLU A 53 -11.10 14.73 14.41
N ARG A 54 -11.77 14.38 13.31
CA ARG A 54 -13.16 13.89 13.33
C ARG A 54 -13.32 12.65 14.20
N TRP A 55 -12.37 11.72 14.12
CA TRP A 55 -12.33 10.54 14.96
C TRP A 55 -12.17 10.89 16.44
N ALA A 56 -11.23 11.78 16.79
CA ALA A 56 -11.02 12.22 18.16
C ALA A 56 -12.28 12.90 18.74
N GLN A 57 -12.93 13.77 17.95
CA GLN A 57 -14.20 14.39 18.34
C GLN A 57 -15.30 13.35 18.58
N ARG A 58 -15.44 12.37 17.68
CA ARG A 58 -16.41 11.26 17.83
C ARG A 58 -16.15 10.44 19.09
N PHE A 59 -14.88 10.15 19.36
CA PHE A 59 -14.43 9.39 20.53
C PHE A 59 -14.75 10.14 21.83
N GLU A 60 -14.41 11.42 21.90
CA GLU A 60 -14.68 12.28 23.07
C GLU A 60 -16.18 12.44 23.31
N HIS A 61 -16.95 12.74 22.26
CA HIS A 61 -18.40 12.89 22.36
C HIS A 61 -19.09 11.59 22.82
N PHE A 62 -18.64 10.43 22.33
CA PHE A 62 -19.17 9.13 22.76
C PHE A 62 -18.83 8.84 24.22
N SER A 63 -17.58 9.10 24.62
CA SER A 63 -17.14 8.92 26.01
C SER A 63 -17.95 9.79 26.98
N GLN A 64 -18.20 11.04 26.63
CA GLN A 64 -18.99 11.98 27.44
C GLN A 64 -20.47 11.61 27.48
N LYS A 65 -21.07 11.29 26.33
CA LYS A 65 -22.50 10.95 26.24
C LYS A 65 -22.90 9.77 27.12
N TYR A 66 -22.01 8.80 27.29
CA TYR A 66 -22.27 7.57 28.06
C TYR A 66 -21.51 7.51 29.40
N ASN A 67 -20.86 8.61 29.82
CA ASN A 67 -20.02 8.66 31.03
C ASN A 67 -19.00 7.50 31.14
N LEU A 68 -18.42 7.11 30.01
CA LEU A 68 -17.44 6.03 29.96
C LEU A 68 -16.05 6.56 30.28
N SER A 69 -15.26 5.77 31.01
CA SER A 69 -13.83 6.01 31.16
C SER A 69 -13.14 5.89 29.80
N LYS A 70 -12.40 6.95 29.40
CA LYS A 70 -11.63 6.95 28.14
C LYS A 70 -10.66 5.77 28.05
N ARG A 71 -10.17 5.29 29.19
CA ARG A 71 -9.25 4.14 29.25
C ARG A 71 -9.95 2.85 28.85
N ASP A 72 -11.15 2.62 29.37
CA ASP A 72 -11.91 1.39 29.10
C ASP A 72 -12.43 1.39 27.67
N LEU A 73 -12.87 2.55 27.17
CA LEU A 73 -13.26 2.71 25.78
C LEU A 73 -12.08 2.45 24.81
N ARG A 74 -10.88 2.96 25.11
CA ARG A 74 -9.67 2.65 24.32
C ARG A 74 -9.32 1.16 24.36
N ASN A 75 -9.41 0.51 25.52
CA ASN A 75 -9.15 -0.92 25.64
C ASN A 75 -10.14 -1.74 24.81
N PHE A 76 -11.43 -1.39 24.87
CA PHE A 76 -12.46 -2.02 24.04
C PHE A 76 -12.16 -1.86 22.54
N LEU A 77 -11.81 -0.64 22.11
CA LEU A 77 -11.43 -0.39 20.71
C LEU A 77 -10.20 -1.16 20.28
N ARG A 78 -9.19 -1.30 21.15
CA ARG A 78 -8.01 -2.11 20.86
C ARG A 78 -8.38 -3.59 20.66
N ASN A 79 -9.22 -4.14 21.53
CA ASN A 79 -9.71 -5.52 21.38
C ASN A 79 -10.55 -5.68 20.09
N TYR A 80 -11.34 -4.67 19.73
CA TYR A 80 -12.08 -4.65 18.47
C TYR A 80 -11.14 -4.61 17.25
N GLU A 81 -10.10 -3.77 17.29
CA GLU A 81 -9.08 -3.70 16.25
C GLU A 81 -8.36 -5.05 16.09
N GLU A 82 -7.97 -5.69 17.19
CA GLU A 82 -7.38 -7.03 17.20
C GLU A 82 -8.32 -8.07 16.55
N ALA A 83 -9.61 -8.05 16.88
CA ALA A 83 -10.61 -8.93 16.28
C ALA A 83 -10.83 -8.64 14.78
N ASN A 84 -10.84 -7.36 14.40
CA ASN A 84 -11.00 -6.94 13.01
C ASN A 84 -9.77 -7.32 12.16
N VAL A 85 -8.55 -7.16 12.70
CA VAL A 85 -7.30 -7.63 12.10
C VAL A 85 -7.28 -9.15 11.98
N ALA A 86 -7.87 -9.87 12.94
CA ALA A 86 -8.09 -11.31 12.85
C ALA A 86 -9.15 -11.70 11.80
N GLY A 87 -9.81 -10.73 11.15
CA GLY A 87 -10.83 -10.93 10.12
C GLY A 87 -12.20 -11.36 10.66
N ILE A 88 -12.48 -11.05 11.92
CA ILE A 88 -13.80 -11.22 12.53
C ILE A 88 -14.56 -9.92 12.27
N ARG A 89 -15.59 -10.00 11.43
CA ARG A 89 -16.44 -8.84 11.10
C ARG A 89 -17.65 -8.83 12.03
N VAL A 90 -18.00 -7.65 12.53
CA VAL A 90 -19.23 -7.45 13.32
C VAL A 90 -20.46 -7.46 12.42
N ASP A 91 -20.34 -7.03 11.16
CA ASP A 91 -21.43 -7.07 10.20
C ASP A 91 -21.56 -8.47 9.57
N THR A 92 -22.66 -9.16 9.89
CA THR A 92 -22.99 -10.51 9.40
C THR A 92 -23.79 -10.52 8.10
N ILE A 93 -23.95 -9.37 7.43
CA ILE A 93 -24.91 -9.17 6.33
C ILE A 93 -24.63 -10.08 5.11
N ARG A 94 -23.40 -10.57 4.91
CA ARG A 94 -23.10 -11.62 3.92
C ARG A 94 -21.79 -12.36 4.26
N PRO A 95 -21.77 -13.70 4.35
CA PRO A 95 -20.53 -14.43 4.50
C PRO A 95 -19.65 -14.23 3.25
N ARG A 96 -18.40 -13.79 3.46
CA ARG A 96 -17.42 -13.49 2.40
C ARG A 96 -17.15 -14.68 1.46
N TRP A 97 -17.21 -15.89 2.00
CA TRP A 97 -16.88 -17.14 1.30
C TRP A 97 -18.13 -17.86 0.79
N ASP A 98 -19.10 -17.10 0.28
CA ASP A 98 -20.14 -17.68 -0.55
C ASP A 98 -19.59 -17.99 -1.96
N PHE A 99 -20.34 -18.75 -2.76
CA PHE A 99 -19.90 -19.14 -4.10
C PHE A 99 -19.51 -17.96 -4.99
N THR A 100 -20.28 -16.87 -4.97
CA THR A 100 -19.98 -15.66 -5.74
C THR A 100 -18.72 -14.96 -5.25
N GLY A 101 -18.52 -14.86 -3.93
CA GLY A 101 -17.30 -14.31 -3.34
C GLY A 101 -16.06 -15.15 -3.65
N ALA A 102 -16.18 -16.48 -3.63
CA ALA A 102 -15.10 -17.40 -3.99
C ALA A 102 -14.75 -17.33 -5.48
N PHE A 103 -15.75 -17.24 -6.37
CA PHE A 103 -15.54 -17.11 -7.81
C PHE A 103 -14.83 -15.79 -8.17
N TYR A 104 -15.28 -14.67 -7.61
CA TYR A 104 -14.61 -13.37 -7.77
C TYR A 104 -13.15 -13.42 -7.29
N PHE A 105 -12.91 -14.04 -6.13
CA PHE A 105 -11.56 -14.21 -5.60
C PHE A 105 -10.64 -14.97 -6.57
N VAL A 106 -11.08 -16.11 -7.10
CA VAL A 106 -10.29 -16.85 -8.11
C VAL A 106 -10.04 -15.99 -9.35
N GLY A 107 -11.03 -15.22 -9.81
CA GLY A 107 -10.87 -14.26 -10.90
C GLY A 107 -9.77 -13.22 -10.64
N THR A 108 -9.71 -12.63 -9.44
CA THR A 108 -8.65 -11.67 -9.05
C THR A 108 -7.27 -12.30 -8.93
N VAL A 109 -7.19 -13.58 -8.56
CA VAL A 109 -5.93 -14.34 -8.49
C VAL A 109 -5.41 -14.65 -9.89
N VAL A 110 -6.26 -15.14 -10.79
CA VAL A 110 -5.91 -15.47 -12.18
C VAL A 110 -5.54 -14.22 -12.98
N SER A 111 -6.26 -13.10 -12.77
CA SER A 111 -6.01 -11.83 -13.47
C SER A 111 -4.81 -11.04 -12.94
N THR A 112 -4.15 -11.49 -11.86
CA THR A 112 -3.05 -10.78 -11.18
C THR A 112 -3.39 -9.39 -10.60
N ILE A 113 -4.68 -9.04 -10.52
CA ILE A 113 -5.15 -7.77 -9.95
C ILE A 113 -4.88 -7.71 -8.44
N GLY A 114 -5.05 -8.84 -7.74
CA GLY A 114 -4.53 -9.02 -6.37
C GLY A 114 -5.15 -8.11 -5.29
N GLU A 115 -6.44 -7.82 -5.32
CA GLU A 115 -7.10 -7.06 -4.24
C GLU A 115 -7.39 -7.92 -2.99
N VAL A 116 -6.36 -8.14 -2.16
CA VAL A 116 -6.49 -8.87 -0.90
C VAL A 116 -7.01 -7.93 0.19
N HIS A 117 -8.34 -7.81 0.29
CA HIS A 117 -9.03 -6.96 1.25
C HIS A 117 -9.05 -7.49 2.71
N ASN A 118 -8.40 -8.61 3.05
CA ASN A 118 -8.40 -9.13 4.44
C ASN A 118 -7.27 -10.14 4.73
N ARG A 119 -6.78 -10.12 5.97
CA ARG A 119 -5.74 -11.04 6.48
C ARG A 119 -6.14 -12.52 6.46
N LYS A 120 -7.43 -12.89 6.56
CA LYS A 120 -7.89 -14.29 6.37
C LYS A 120 -7.61 -14.81 4.96
N THR A 121 -7.72 -13.94 3.96
CA THR A 121 -7.37 -14.26 2.58
C THR A 121 -5.84 -14.34 2.41
N CYS A 122 -5.07 -13.46 3.07
CA CYS A 122 -3.60 -13.61 3.17
C CYS A 122 -3.19 -14.93 3.84
N ALA A 123 -3.84 -15.32 4.95
CA ALA A 123 -3.54 -16.54 5.70
C ALA A 123 -3.90 -17.81 4.92
N PHE A 124 -5.05 -17.80 4.23
CA PHE A 124 -5.45 -18.88 3.32
C PHE A 124 -4.43 -19.05 2.17
N LEU A 125 -4.01 -17.95 1.54
CA LEU A 125 -2.98 -17.96 0.49
C LEU A 125 -1.60 -18.40 1.01
N SER A 126 -1.25 -18.03 2.24
CA SER A 126 0.00 -18.44 2.89
C SER A 126 0.02 -19.93 3.25
N HIS A 127 -1.12 -20.52 3.61
CA HIS A 127 -1.22 -21.93 3.98
C HIS A 127 -1.35 -22.86 2.76
N ALA A 128 -1.83 -22.32 1.63
CA ALA A 128 -2.00 -23.05 0.37
C ALA A 128 -0.72 -23.11 -0.51
N ASN A 129 0.42 -22.55 -0.05
CA ASN A 129 1.68 -22.46 -0.82
C ASN A 129 1.55 -21.86 -2.24
N LEU A 130 0.43 -21.23 -2.57
CA LEU A 130 0.14 -20.78 -3.94
C LEU A 130 0.90 -19.50 -4.33
N PHE A 131 1.39 -18.74 -3.35
CA PHE A 131 2.11 -17.49 -3.61
C PHE A 131 3.13 -17.20 -2.51
N ARG A 132 4.42 -17.10 -2.89
CA ARG A 132 5.50 -16.64 -2.01
C ARG A 132 5.55 -15.10 -1.95
N TRP A 133 4.47 -14.45 -1.54
CA TRP A 133 4.45 -13.01 -1.25
C TRP A 133 4.75 -12.77 0.23
N ARG A 134 6.03 -12.76 0.60
CA ARG A 134 6.46 -12.46 1.98
C ARG A 134 6.45 -10.96 2.33
N THR A 135 6.01 -10.08 1.43
CA THR A 135 6.20 -8.62 1.59
C THR A 135 5.12 -7.74 0.95
N LEU A 136 3.99 -8.27 0.47
CA LEU A 136 2.84 -7.40 0.20
C LEU A 136 2.12 -7.19 1.52
N LYS A 137 2.23 -5.97 2.06
CA LYS A 137 1.56 -5.54 3.28
C LYS A 137 0.08 -5.93 3.18
N CYS A 138 -0.35 -6.91 3.99
CA CYS A 138 -1.74 -7.01 4.39
C CYS A 138 -1.96 -5.79 5.31
N VAL A 139 -2.24 -4.63 4.69
CA VAL A 139 -2.73 -3.43 5.40
C VAL A 139 -4.12 -3.72 5.90
#